data_AF-A0A9P3TBT2-F1
#
_entry.id   AF-A0A9P3TBT2-F1
#
_cell.length_a   1.000
_cell.length_b   1.000
_cell.length_c   1.000
_cell.angle_alpha   90.00
_cell.angle_beta   90.00
_cell.angle_gamma   90.00
#
_symmetry.space_group_name_H-M   'P 1'
#
loop_
_entity.id
_entity.type
_entity.pdbx_description
1 polymer ?
#
loop_
_entity_poly.entity_id
_entity_poly.type
_entity_poly.pdbx_seq_one_letter_code
_entity_poly.pdbx_strand_id
1 'polypeptide(L)' 'MSKDVVVILPGGKVDHISVADDLKKVSYRNDQRSFLDMPIETYVLDGKEFLIAKFSELVSTRETEQAIRQFY' A
#
# COMPACT_ATOMS: atom_id res chain seq x y z
N MET A 1 -0.49 -3.07 -18.79
CA MET A 1 -0.46 -1.70 -18.24
C MET A 1 0.06 -1.77 -16.82
N SER A 2 0.49 -0.65 -16.22
CA SER A 2 0.83 -0.56 -14.81
C SER A 2 -0.28 0.12 -14.03
N LYS A 3 -0.35 -0.16 -12.72
CA LYS A 3 -1.25 0.50 -11.77
C LYS A 3 -0.43 1.04 -10.61
N ASP A 4 -0.88 2.16 -10.08
CA ASP A 4 -0.21 2.84 -8.98
C ASP A 4 -0.79 2.36 -7.65
N VAL A 5 0.09 2.06 -6.69
CA VAL A 5 -0.27 1.50 -5.38
C VAL A 5 0.45 2.28 -4.29
N VAL A 6 -0.31 2.73 -3.30
CA VAL A 6 0.22 3.34 -2.08
C VAL A 6 0.52 2.24 -1.07
N VAL A 7 1.79 2.09 -0.70
CA VAL A 7 2.25 1.05 0.21
C VAL A 7 2.50 1.64 1.59
N ILE A 8 1.93 1.03 2.62
CA ILE A 8 2.11 1.43 4.01
C ILE A 8 2.94 0.36 4.72
N LEU A 9 4.19 0.71 5.02
CA LEU A 9 5.20 -0.15 5.60
C LEU A 9 5.25 -0.02 7.14
N PRO A 10 5.87 -0.99 7.84
CA PRO A 10 6.07 -0.91 9.28
C PRO A 10 6.83 0.37 9.69
N GLY A 11 6.43 0.94 10.83
CA GLY A 11 7.04 2.17 11.35
C GLY A 11 6.54 3.46 10.68
N GLY A 12 5.36 3.43 10.05
CA GLY A 12 4.71 4.60 9.47
C GLY A 12 5.35 5.12 8.18
N LYS A 13 6.20 4.30 7.53
CA LYS A 13 6.77 4.63 6.24
C LYS A 13 5.73 4.41 5.15
N VAL A 14 5.60 5.37 4.25
CA VAL A 14 4.69 5.28 3.10
C VAL A 14 5.52 5.36 1.82
N ASP A 15 5.18 4.52 0.86
CA ASP A 15 5.81 4.46 -0.45
C ASP A 15 4.75 4.49 -1.55
N HIS A 16 5.12 4.89 -2.75
CA HIS A 16 4.24 4.96 -3.90
C HIS A 16 4.92 4.30 -5.08
N ILE A 17 4.39 3.15 -5.50
CA ILE A 17 5.00 2.31 -6.52
C ILE A 17 4.03 2.05 -7.67
N SER A 18 4.59 1.89 -8.87
CA SER A 18 3.84 1.42 -10.04
C SER A 18 4.14 -0.06 -10.25
N VAL A 19 3.12 -0.89 -10.22
CA VAL A 19 3.22 -2.35 -10.39
C VAL A 19 2.46 -2.81 -11.62
N ALA A 20 2.73 -4.03 -12.07
CA ALA A 20 1.95 -4.63 -13.15
C ALA A 20 0.48 -4.80 -12.72
N ASP A 21 -0.44 -4.61 -13.66
CA ASP A 21 -1.87 -4.58 -13.37
C ASP A 21 -2.41 -5.93 -12.82
N ASP A 22 -1.81 -7.03 -13.27
CA ASP A 22 -2.10 -8.40 -12.85
C ASP A 22 -1.56 -8.74 -11.45
N LEU A 23 -0.69 -7.89 -10.89
CA LEU A 23 -0.09 -8.11 -9.58
C LEU A 23 -1.13 -7.90 -8.49
N LYS A 24 -1.33 -8.91 -7.63
CA LYS A 24 -2.32 -8.87 -6.54
C LYS A 24 -1.73 -8.56 -5.17
N LYS A 25 -0.41 -8.59 -5.04
CA LYS A 25 0.30 -8.33 -3.79
C LYS A 25 1.67 -7.73 -4.05
N VAL A 26 2.16 -6.95 -3.11
CA VAL A 26 3.52 -6.41 -3.11
C VAL A 26 4.36 -7.15 -2.08
N SER A 27 5.54 -7.59 -2.46
CA SER A 27 6.46 -8.31 -1.57
C SER A 27 7.68 -7.46 -1.28
N TYR A 28 7.88 -7.07 -0.02
CA TYR A 28 9.09 -6.38 0.42
C TYR A 28 10.00 -7.32 1.18
N ARG A 29 11.31 -7.24 0.90
CA ARG A 29 12.33 -7.98 1.65
C ARG A 29 12.73 -7.17 2.86
N ASN A 30 12.59 -7.72 4.06
CA ASN A 30 13.13 -7.09 5.27
C ASN A 30 14.58 -7.55 5.53
N ASP A 31 15.28 -6.82 6.40
CA ASP A 31 16.68 -7.09 6.78
C ASP A 31 16.88 -8.47 7.44
N GLN A 32 15.81 -9.04 7.99
CA GLN A 32 15.80 -10.38 8.61
C GLN A 32 15.60 -11.53 7.61
N ARG A 33 15.67 -11.26 6.30
CA ARG A 33 15.40 -12.22 5.20
C ARG A 33 13.96 -12.75 5.15
N SER A 34 13.03 -12.15 5.89
CA SER A 34 11.61 -12.43 5.77
C SER A 34 10.98 -11.58 4.67
N PHE A 35 10.07 -12.17 3.92
CA PHE A 35 9.26 -11.46 2.93
C PHE A 35 8.01 -10.94 3.63
N LEU A 36 7.75 -9.65 3.48
CA LEU A 36 6.52 -9.00 3.86
C LEU A 36 5.64 -8.95 2.63
N ASP A 37 4.70 -9.89 2.55
CA ASP A 37 3.69 -9.95 1.51
C ASP A 37 2.48 -9.10 1.93
N MET A 38 2.18 -8.06 1.15
CA MET A 38 1.07 -7.15 1.39
C MET A 38 0.08 -7.27 0.25
N PRO A 39 -1.17 -7.72 0.50
CA PRO A 39 -2.19 -7.74 -0.55
C PRO A 39 -2.47 -6.32 -1.05
N ILE A 40 -2.71 -6.19 -2.34
CA ILE A 40 -3.18 -4.95 -2.94
C ILE A 40 -4.71 -4.94 -2.84
N GLU A 41 -5.24 -3.90 -2.22
CA GLU A 41 -6.66 -3.73 -1.94
C GLU A 41 -7.13 -2.38 -2.48
N THR A 42 -8.42 -2.31 -2.81
CA THR A 42 -9.04 -1.04 -3.21
C THR A 42 -9.57 -0.33 -1.96
N TYR A 43 -9.22 0.96 -1.84
CA TYR A 43 -9.67 1.85 -0.79
C TYR A 43 -10.40 3.04 -1.38
N VAL A 44 -11.57 3.36 -0.83
CA VAL A 44 -12.37 4.51 -1.28
C VAL A 44 -12.13 5.68 -0.34
N LEU A 45 -11.62 6.79 -0.89
CA LEU A 45 -11.44 8.06 -0.16
C LEU A 45 -12.10 9.18 -0.97
N ASP A 46 -12.96 9.96 -0.32
CA ASP A 46 -13.68 11.09 -0.94
C ASP A 46 -14.42 10.71 -2.25
N GLY A 47 -14.93 9.48 -2.34
CA GLY A 47 -15.63 8.96 -3.51
C GLY A 47 -14.72 8.55 -4.69
N LYS A 48 -13.40 8.54 -4.50
CA LYS A 48 -12.42 8.04 -5.47
C LYS A 48 -11.82 6.72 -4.98
N GLU A 49 -11.58 5.81 -5.92
CA GLU A 49 -10.91 4.54 -5.65
C GLU A 49 -9.39 4.70 -5.77
N PHE A 50 -8.68 4.19 -4.77
CA PHE A 50 -7.23 4.13 -4.71
C PHE A 50 -6.81 2.70 -4.43
N LEU A 51 -5.63 2.32 -4.90
CA LEU A 51 -5.06 1.01 -4.57
C LEU A 51 -4.04 1.18 -3.46
N ILE A 52 -4.18 0.37 -2.42
CA ILE A 52 -3.30 0.38 -1.26
C ILE A 52 -2.74 -1.00 -0.97
N ALA A 53 -1.59 -1.07 -0.33
CA ALA A 53 -1.05 -2.29 0.26
C ALA A 53 -0.57 -1.99 1.67
N LYS A 54 -1.15 -2.66 2.68
CA LYS A 54 -0.84 -2.41 4.10
C LYS A 54 -0.03 -3.57 4.67
N PHE A 55 1.00 -3.27 5.46
CA PHE A 55 1.81 -4.29 6.14
C PHE A 55 1.04 -5.08 7.20
N SER A 56 -0.04 -4.52 7.72
CA SER A 56 -0.84 -5.07 8.81
C SER A 56 -2.24 -4.47 8.83
N GLU A 57 -3.22 -5.25 9.28
CA GLU A 57 -4.58 -4.78 9.59
C GLU A 57 -4.63 -3.76 10.73
N LEU A 58 -3.54 -3.62 11.48
CA LEU A 58 -3.41 -2.62 12.54
C LEU A 58 -3.19 -1.20 12.00
N VAL A 59 -2.89 -1.04 10.71
CA VAL A 59 -2.82 0.28 10.07
C VAL A 59 -4.21 0.90 10.12
N SER A 60 -4.33 2.03 10.81
CA SER A 60 -5.60 2.70 10.99
C SER A 60 -6.11 3.30 9.69
N THR A 61 -7.43 3.50 9.62
CA THR A 61 -8.09 4.26 8.55
C THR A 61 -7.46 5.63 8.37
N ARG A 62 -7.17 6.33 9.48
CA ARG A 62 -6.55 7.65 9.47
C ARG A 62 -5.15 7.64 8.84
N GLU A 63 -4.32 6.67 9.19
CA GLU A 63 -2.99 6.52 8.58
C GLU A 63 -3.10 6.20 7.08
N THR A 64 -4.08 5.38 6.70
CA THR A 64 -4.35 5.02 5.31
C THR A 64 -4.74 6.25 4.48
N GLU A 65 -5.65 7.07 4.99
CA GLU A 65 -6.07 8.30 4.30
C GLU A 65 -4.94 9.32 4.22
N GLN A 66 -4.15 9.48 5.29
CA GLN A 66 -2.99 10.37 5.27
C GLN A 66 -1.94 9.91 4.26
N ALA A 67 -1.70 8.60 4.16
CA ALA A 67 -0.81 8.01 3.18
C ALA A 67 -1.27 8.31 1.74
N ILE A 68 -2.56 8.12 1.44
CA ILE A 68 -3.12 8.44 0.11
C ILE A 68 -2.97 9.92 -0.21
N ARG A 69 -3.36 10.81 0.73
CA ARG A 69 -3.30 12.27 0.55
C ARG A 69 -1.88 12.82 0.42
N GLN A 70 -0.86 12.05 0.77
CA GLN A 70 0.53 12.45 0.57
C GLN A 70 0.94 12.42 -0.91
N PHE A 71 0.24 11.63 -1.73
CA PHE A 71 0.55 11.44 -3.15
C PHE A 71 -0.54 11.95 -4.11
N TYR A 72 -1.76 12.19 -3.63
CA TYR A 72 -2.93 12.64 -4.40
C TYR A 72 -3.67 13.80 -3.74
#